data_AF-A0A416MEV8-F1
#
_entry.id   AF-A0A416MEV8-F1
#
_cell.length_a   1.000
_cell.length_b   1.000
_cell.length_c   1.000
_cell.angle_alpha   90.00
_cell.angle_beta   90.00
_cell.angle_gamma   90.00
#
_symmetry.space_group_name_H-M   'P 1'
#
loop_
_entity.id
_entity.type
_entity.pdbx_description
1 polymer ?
#
loop_
_entity_poly.entity_id
_entity_poly.type
_entity_poly.pdbx_seq_one_letter_code
_entity_poly.pdbx_strand_id
1 'polypeptide(L)'
;MTSRKTYAYTEGAVSTVQTQDLFTYHTDGWKDQLLSWNGKSYAYDAGGNPTVLRGMALTWGEGRRLKRIAATAGEVTFAYDSDGKRVKKT
;
A
#
# COMPACT_ATOMS: atom_id res chain seq x y z
N MET A 1 -3.95 2.65 -16.71
CA MET A 1 -3.01 1.64 -16.16
C MET A 1 -1.61 2.06 -16.53
N THR A 2 -0.66 1.98 -15.60
CA THR A 2 0.76 2.35 -15.77
C THR A 2 1.62 1.13 -15.51
N SER A 3 2.80 1.02 -16.15
CA SER A 3 3.72 -0.09 -15.90
C SER A 3 5.15 0.37 -15.69
N ARG A 4 5.91 -0.35 -14.87
CA ARG A 4 7.37 -0.21 -14.75
C ARG A 4 8.01 -1.50 -15.26
N LYS A 5 9.02 -1.38 -16.14
CA LYS A 5 9.81 -2.51 -16.63
C LYS A 5 11.26 -2.32 -16.20
N THR A 6 11.91 -3.39 -15.77
CA THR A 6 13.36 -3.39 -15.51
C THR A 6 14.08 -4.23 -16.56
N TYR A 7 15.33 -3.87 -16.80
CA TYR A 7 16.20 -4.50 -17.79
C TYR A 7 17.59 -4.64 -17.16
N ALA A 8 18.36 -5.62 -17.63
CA ALA A 8 19.78 -5.68 -17.31
C ALA A 8 20.48 -4.41 -17.82
N TYR A 9 21.45 -3.92 -17.06
CA TYR A 9 22.35 -2.88 -17.57
C TYR A 9 23.11 -3.42 -18.79
N THR A 10 23.14 -2.63 -19.84
CA THR A 10 23.89 -2.92 -21.07
C THR A 10 24.28 -1.61 -21.72
N GLU A 11 25.44 -1.58 -22.34
CA GLU A 11 25.89 -0.47 -23.20
C GLU A 11 25.47 -0.68 -24.66
N GLY A 12 24.98 -1.88 -24.99
CA GLY A 12 24.40 -2.22 -26.29
C GLY A 12 22.88 -2.13 -26.31
N ALA A 13 22.25 -2.88 -27.22
CA ALA A 13 20.80 -2.91 -27.32
C ALA A 13 20.15 -3.58 -26.08
N VAL A 14 19.10 -2.95 -25.56
CA VAL A 14 18.26 -3.51 -24.49
C VAL A 14 17.48 -4.70 -25.04
N SER A 15 17.53 -5.83 -24.33
CA SER A 15 16.93 -7.08 -24.77
C SER A 15 15.61 -7.39 -24.04
N THR A 16 15.67 -8.28 -23.06
CA THR A 16 14.51 -8.86 -22.38
C THR A 16 14.13 -8.06 -21.15
N VAL A 17 12.83 -7.88 -20.96
CA VAL A 17 12.28 -7.37 -19.70
C VAL A 17 12.59 -8.38 -18.61
N GLN A 18 13.29 -7.95 -17.57
CA GLN A 18 13.57 -8.80 -16.40
C GLN A 18 12.38 -8.85 -15.47
N THR A 19 11.81 -7.69 -15.15
CA THR A 19 10.60 -7.60 -14.34
C THR A 19 9.63 -6.59 -14.91
N GLN A 20 8.35 -6.81 -14.68
CA GLN A 20 7.29 -5.86 -14.97
C GLN A 20 6.37 -5.71 -13.77
N ASP A 21 6.16 -4.47 -13.35
CA ASP A 21 5.10 -4.11 -12.42
C ASP A 21 3.96 -3.41 -13.16
N LEU A 22 2.74 -3.69 -12.74
CA LEU A 22 1.50 -3.08 -13.22
C LEU A 22 0.84 -2.30 -12.10
N PHE A 23 0.45 -1.07 -12.40
CA PHE A 23 -0.17 -0.14 -11.45
C PHE A 23 -1.47 0.42 -12.02
N THR A 24 -2.43 0.63 -11.14
CA THR A 24 -3.62 1.46 -11.42
C THR A 24 -3.76 2.48 -10.32
N TYR A 25 -4.21 3.69 -10.68
CA TYR A 25 -4.40 4.82 -9.79
C TYR A 25 -5.79 5.38 -10.00
N HIS A 26 -6.27 6.16 -9.04
CA HIS A 26 -7.45 6.98 -9.25
C HIS A 26 -7.29 7.90 -10.47
N THR A 27 -8.36 8.06 -11.25
CA THR A 27 -8.40 8.93 -12.44
C THR A 27 -8.94 10.32 -12.15
N ASP A 28 -9.60 10.46 -11.01
CA ASP A 28 -10.22 11.66 -10.48
C ASP A 28 -9.80 11.88 -9.01
N GLY A 29 -10.16 13.02 -8.42
CA GLY A 29 -9.77 13.35 -7.06
C GLY A 29 -8.24 13.29 -6.85
N TRP A 30 -7.81 12.45 -5.91
CA TRP A 30 -6.38 12.26 -5.56
C TRP A 30 -5.74 11.23 -6.50
N LYS A 31 -5.25 11.72 -7.65
CA LYS A 31 -4.72 10.88 -8.73
C LYS A 31 -3.43 10.11 -8.39
N ASP A 32 -2.82 10.40 -7.25
CA ASP A 32 -1.66 9.69 -6.70
C ASP A 32 -2.06 8.50 -5.82
N GLN A 33 -3.35 8.30 -5.53
CA GLN A 33 -3.82 7.11 -4.81
C GLN A 33 -3.76 5.85 -5.67
N LEU A 34 -2.95 4.88 -5.22
CA LEU A 34 -2.76 3.59 -5.86
C LEU A 34 -3.98 2.70 -5.60
N LEU A 35 -4.59 2.15 -6.66
CA LEU A 35 -5.71 1.21 -6.56
C LEU A 35 -5.28 -0.26 -6.66
N SER A 36 -4.25 -0.54 -7.46
CA SER A 36 -3.69 -1.88 -7.54
C SER A 36 -2.22 -1.85 -7.95
N TRP A 37 -1.45 -2.77 -7.38
CA TRP A 37 -0.10 -3.12 -7.80
C TRP A 37 0.02 -4.63 -7.97
N ASN A 38 0.28 -5.09 -9.19
CA ASN A 38 0.40 -6.52 -9.54
C ASN A 38 -0.79 -7.37 -9.03
N GLY A 39 -2.01 -6.86 -9.20
CA GLY A 39 -3.23 -7.54 -8.77
C GLY A 39 -3.55 -7.43 -7.28
N LYS A 40 -2.63 -6.91 -6.46
CA LYS A 40 -2.90 -6.61 -5.05
C LYS A 40 -3.70 -5.31 -4.95
N SER A 41 -4.79 -5.33 -4.20
CA SER A 41 -5.70 -4.19 -4.06
C SER A 41 -5.25 -3.22 -2.98
N TYR A 42 -5.62 -1.96 -3.18
CA TYR A 42 -5.39 -0.84 -2.28
C TYR A 42 -6.65 0.03 -2.28
N ALA A 43 -7.02 0.54 -1.10
CA ALA A 43 -8.17 1.42 -0.91
C ALA A 43 -7.90 2.38 0.25
N TYR A 44 -8.57 3.53 0.26
CA TYR A 44 -8.33 4.61 1.21
C TYR A 44 -9.64 5.14 1.79
N ASP A 45 -9.57 5.71 2.99
CA ASP A 45 -10.62 6.58 3.50
C ASP A 45 -10.51 8.00 2.91
N ALA A 46 -11.47 8.87 3.24
CA ALA A 46 -11.48 10.26 2.77
C ALA A 46 -10.31 11.10 3.29
N GLY A 47 -9.65 10.68 4.38
CA GLY A 47 -8.45 11.31 4.93
C GLY A 47 -7.15 10.81 4.28
N GLY A 48 -7.25 9.86 3.35
CA GLY A 48 -6.13 9.24 2.66
C GLY A 48 -5.45 8.11 3.44
N ASN A 49 -6.02 7.64 4.55
CA ASN A 49 -5.48 6.48 5.24
C ASN A 49 -5.82 5.20 4.45
N PRO A 50 -4.87 4.30 4.18
CA PRO A 50 -5.16 3.03 3.52
C PRO A 50 -6.10 2.16 4.37
N THR A 51 -7.30 1.85 3.89
CA THR A 51 -8.24 0.89 4.50
C THR A 51 -8.03 -0.53 3.98
N VAL A 52 -7.42 -0.65 2.80
CA VAL A 52 -6.89 -1.91 2.25
C VAL A 52 -5.44 -1.69 1.82
N LEU A 53 -4.54 -2.55 2.29
CA LEU A 53 -3.14 -2.55 1.91
C LEU A 53 -2.75 -3.94 1.41
N ARG A 54 -2.57 -4.08 0.10
CA ARG A 54 -2.24 -5.36 -0.53
C ARG A 54 -3.27 -6.47 -0.24
N GLY A 55 -4.54 -6.11 -0.17
CA GLY A 55 -5.64 -7.00 0.20
C GLY A 55 -5.85 -7.21 1.70
N MET A 56 -4.96 -6.69 2.57
CA MET A 56 -5.16 -6.73 4.02
C MET A 56 -6.04 -5.57 4.47
N ALA A 57 -7.03 -5.83 5.31
CA ALA A 57 -7.89 -4.78 5.86
C ALA A 57 -7.19 -4.06 7.01
N LEU A 58 -7.24 -2.73 7.01
CA LEU A 58 -6.66 -1.86 8.02
C LEU A 58 -7.78 -1.08 8.73
N THR A 59 -7.62 -0.88 10.04
CA THR A 59 -8.54 -0.04 10.83
C THR A 59 -7.75 1.07 11.51
N TRP A 60 -8.25 2.30 11.41
CA TRP A 60 -7.64 3.50 11.97
C TRP A 60 -8.49 4.01 13.15
N GLY A 61 -7.81 4.53 14.17
CA GLY A 61 -8.42 5.30 15.24
C GLY A 61 -8.39 6.79 14.91
N GLU A 62 -8.22 7.63 15.93
CA GLU A 62 -8.19 9.08 15.76
C GLU A 62 -7.07 9.52 14.81
N GLY A 63 -7.43 10.29 13.78
CA GLY A 63 -6.51 10.83 12.80
C GLY A 63 -5.81 9.75 11.98
N ARG A 64 -4.49 9.61 12.17
CA ARG A 64 -3.61 8.70 11.41
C ARG A 64 -3.06 7.57 12.28
N ARG A 65 -3.77 7.19 13.34
CA ARG A 65 -3.35 6.13 14.28
C ARG A 65 -3.85 4.78 13.80
N LEU A 66 -2.98 3.96 13.21
CA LEU A 66 -3.32 2.60 12.79
C LEU A 66 -3.59 1.71 14.01
N LYS A 67 -4.80 1.16 14.16
CA LYS A 67 -5.18 0.31 15.31
C LYS A 67 -5.05 -1.17 15.03
N ARG A 68 -5.27 -1.58 13.78
CA ARG A 68 -5.40 -3.00 13.42
C ARG A 68 -5.01 -3.28 11.98
N ILE A 69 -4.37 -4.42 11.76
CA ILE A 69 -4.14 -5.04 10.45
C ILE A 69 -4.69 -6.46 10.51
N ALA A 70 -5.66 -6.78 9.66
CA ALA A 70 -6.12 -8.15 9.45
C ALA A 70 -5.35 -8.78 8.29
N ALA A 71 -4.32 -9.56 8.61
CA ALA A 71 -3.50 -10.27 7.64
C ALA A 71 -3.91 -11.75 7.55
N THR A 72 -3.49 -12.43 6.47
CA THR A 72 -3.76 -13.86 6.29
C THR A 72 -3.21 -14.73 7.42
N ALA A 73 -2.06 -14.35 7.98
CA ALA A 73 -1.41 -15.07 9.08
C ALA A 73 -1.99 -14.77 10.46
N GLY A 74 -2.97 -13.85 10.56
CA GLY A 74 -3.55 -13.41 11.82
C GLY A 74 -3.72 -11.89 11.90
N GLU A 75 -4.19 -11.45 13.05
CA GLU A 75 -4.41 -10.05 13.33
C GLU A 75 -3.21 -9.43 14.06
N VAL A 76 -2.86 -8.20 13.71
CA VAL A 76 -1.91 -7.37 14.46
C VAL A 76 -2.65 -6.14 14.96
N THR A 77 -2.55 -5.85 16.25
CA THR A 77 -3.15 -4.68 16.89
C THR A 77 -2.12 -3.74 17.49
N PHE A 78 -2.48 -2.47 17.61
CA PHE A 78 -1.61 -1.43 18.16
C PHE A 78 -2.35 -0.58 19.20
N ALA A 79 -1.66 -0.26 20.29
CA ALA A 79 -2.13 0.69 21.30
C ALA A 79 -1.17 1.88 21.41
N TYR A 80 -1.71 3.01 21.81
CA TYR A 80 -1.04 4.30 21.87
C TYR A 80 -1.30 4.97 23.21
N ASP A 81 -0.33 5.74 23.70
CA ASP A 81 -0.53 6.61 24.87
C ASP A 81 -1.31 7.89 24.50
N SER A 82 -1.51 8.78 25.48
CA SER A 82 -2.21 10.05 25.31
C SER A 82 -1.53 10.96 24.30
N ASP A 83 -0.19 10.93 24.24
CA ASP A 83 0.61 11.72 23.30
C ASP A 83 0.57 11.15 21.88
N GLY A 84 0.00 9.95 21.71
CA GLY A 84 -0.09 9.25 20.44
C GLY A 84 1.16 8.47 20.06
N LYS A 85 2.07 8.22 21.00
CA LYS A 85 3.19 7.31 20.78
C LYS A 85 2.69 5.88 20.93
N ARG A 86 3.15 5.01 20.02
CA ARG A 86 2.78 3.60 20.06
C ARG A 86 3.46 2.91 21.25
N VAL A 87 2.68 2.31 22.13
CA VAL A 87 3.17 1.64 23.36
C VAL A 87 2.99 0.12 23.33
N LYS A 88 2.14 -0.41 22.44
CA LYS A 88 1.92 -1.86 22.31
C LYS A 88 1.75 -2.29 20.86
N LYS A 89 2.22 -3.50 20.59
CA LYS A 89 1.92 -4.30 19.40
C LYS A 89 1.60 -5.73 19.87
N THR A 90 0.53 -6.31 19.36
CA THR A 90 0.17 -7.71 19.60
C THR A 90 -0.16 -8.36 18.28
#